data_AF-A0A9D7WKC9-F1
#
_entry.id   AF-A0A9D7WKC9-F1
#
_cell.length_a   1.000
_cell.length_b   1.000
_cell.length_c   1.000
_cell.angle_alpha   90.00
_cell.angle_beta   90.00
_cell.angle_gamma   90.00
#
_symmetry.space_group_name_H-M   'P 1'
#
loop_
_entity.id
_entity.type
_entity.pdbx_description
1 polymer ?
#
loop_
_entity_poly.entity_id
_entity_poly.type
_entity_poly.pdbx_seq_one_letter_code
_entity_poly.pdbx_strand_id
1 'polypeptide(L)'
;MHRIIKNIFILILSFGLLSALSIIAVLWAFSNNLPDYKFLKSYKPAVSSKVYSGDGELVNDFSSEKRIFVPYKAISKKVINSFLSAEDKNFFYHPGVDAKGVLRAVVNNISNIIASRRLEGASTITQQVAKNFLLTNEVSLNRKIKEAILAFRI
;
A
#
# COMPACT_ATOMS: atom_id res chain seq x y z
N MET A 1 11.73 36.46 -27.42
CA MET A 1 11.68 35.87 -26.04
C MET A 1 10.25 35.61 -25.55
N HIS A 2 9.35 36.60 -25.59
CA HIS A 2 7.97 36.46 -25.07
C HIS A 2 7.13 35.33 -25.70
N ARG A 3 7.30 35.07 -27.01
CA ARG A 3 6.57 34.02 -27.74
C ARG A 3 7.00 32.60 -27.35
N ILE A 4 8.28 32.41 -27.01
CA ILE A 4 8.82 31.11 -26.56
C ILE A 4 8.30 30.80 -25.16
N ILE A 5 8.33 31.78 -24.24
CA ILE A 5 7.80 31.63 -22.87
C ILE A 5 6.31 31.30 -22.90
N LYS A 6 5.53 31.98 -23.77
CA LYS A 6 4.10 31.69 -23.96
C LYS A 6 3.86 30.27 -24.45
N ASN A 7 4.65 29.79 -25.42
CA ASN A 7 4.51 28.43 -25.95
C ASN A 7 4.87 27.37 -24.90
N ILE A 8 5.93 27.58 -24.11
CA ILE A 8 6.30 26.69 -22.99
C ILE A 8 5.18 26.66 -21.96
N PHE A 9 4.62 27.82 -21.60
CA PHE A 9 3.51 27.89 -20.66
C PHE A 9 2.27 27.14 -21.15
N ILE A 10 1.90 27.29 -22.43
CA ILE A 10 0.78 26.57 -23.05
C ILE A 10 1.04 25.06 -23.05
N LEU A 11 2.26 24.62 -23.36
CA LEU A 11 2.64 23.21 -23.35
C LEU A 11 2.53 22.61 -21.94
N ILE A 12 3.03 23.30 -20.92
CA ILE A 12 2.94 22.85 -19.52
C ILE A 12 1.46 22.76 -19.10
N LEU A 13 0.65 23.78 -19.43
CA LEU A 13 -0.76 23.80 -19.09
C LEU A 13 -1.54 22.68 -19.79
N SER A 14 -1.27 22.45 -21.08
CA SER A 14 -1.87 21.38 -21.87
C SER A 14 -1.49 19.99 -21.35
N PHE A 15 -0.21 19.79 -21.02
CA PHE A 15 0.26 18.54 -20.40
C PHE A 15 -0.37 18.32 -19.02
N GLY A 16 -0.46 19.37 -18.19
CA GLY A 16 -1.14 19.33 -16.91
C GLY A 16 -2.61 18.92 -17.05
N LEU A 17 -3.34 19.53 -17.98
CA LEU A 17 -4.74 19.18 -18.25
C LEU A 17 -4.89 17.73 -18.73
N LEU A 18 -4.04 17.29 -19.66
CA LEU A 18 -4.06 15.93 -20.19
C LEU A 18 -3.77 14.88 -19.11
N SER A 19 -2.83 15.19 -18.21
CA SER A 19 -2.50 14.33 -17.07
C SER A 19 -3.67 14.22 -16.08
N ALA A 20 -4.34 15.34 -15.78
CA ALA A 20 -5.51 15.36 -14.91
C ALA A 20 -6.67 14.54 -15.49
N LEU A 21 -6.97 14.72 -16.78
CA LEU A 21 -7.98 13.94 -17.50
C LEU A 21 -7.67 12.45 -17.48
N SER A 22 -6.40 12.09 -17.68
CA SER A 22 -5.94 10.69 -17.64
C SER A 22 -6.10 10.08 -16.24
N ILE A 23 -5.76 10.82 -15.17
CA ILE A 23 -5.96 10.37 -13.79
C ILE A 23 -7.45 10.14 -13.52
N ILE A 24 -8.33 11.08 -13.91
CA ILE A 24 -9.78 10.95 -13.74
C ILE A 24 -10.32 9.73 -14.50
N ALA A 25 -9.89 9.53 -15.75
CA ALA A 25 -10.30 8.39 -16.56
C ALA A 25 -9.88 7.05 -15.92
N VAL A 26 -8.65 6.97 -15.41
CA VAL A 26 -8.15 5.77 -14.70
C VAL A 26 -8.96 5.54 -13.42
N LEU A 27 -9.18 6.58 -12.61
CA LEU A 27 -9.97 6.45 -11.39
C LEU A 27 -11.39 5.96 -11.70
N TRP A 28 -12.04 6.51 -12.73
CA TRP A 28 -13.39 6.12 -13.12
C TRP A 28 -13.45 4.67 -13.62
N ALA A 29 -12.53 4.28 -14.51
CA ALA A 29 -12.47 2.93 -15.07
C ALA A 29 -12.23 1.85 -13.99
N PHE A 30 -11.36 2.14 -13.01
CA PHE A 30 -11.00 1.16 -11.98
C PHE A 30 -11.88 1.23 -10.74
N SER A 31 -12.60 2.31 -10.49
CA SER A 31 -13.45 2.49 -9.30
C SER A 31 -14.66 1.55 -9.25
N ASN A 32 -15.18 1.15 -10.41
CA ASN A 32 -16.46 0.42 -10.50
C ASN A 32 -16.38 -1.05 -10.07
N ASN A 33 -15.21 -1.68 -10.19
CA ASN A 33 -15.01 -3.12 -9.94
C ASN A 33 -14.08 -3.37 -8.75
N LEU A 34 -14.20 -2.56 -7.70
CA LEU A 34 -13.42 -2.73 -6.47
C LEU A 34 -14.21 -3.50 -5.40
N PRO A 35 -13.55 -4.45 -4.71
CA PRO A 35 -14.12 -5.11 -3.54
C PRO A 35 -14.45 -4.10 -2.44
N ASP A 36 -15.44 -4.43 -1.61
CA ASP A 36 -15.77 -3.60 -0.45
C ASP A 36 -14.66 -3.65 0.59
N TYR A 37 -14.14 -2.49 0.99
CA TYR A 37 -13.11 -2.38 2.02
C TYR A 37 -13.70 -2.33 3.44
N LYS A 38 -15.02 -2.10 3.58
CA LYS A 38 -15.67 -1.93 4.89
C LYS A 38 -15.57 -3.16 5.77
N PHE A 39 -15.46 -4.37 5.19
CA PHE A 39 -15.29 -5.58 5.99
C PHE A 39 -14.00 -5.56 6.82
N LEU A 40 -12.99 -4.78 6.43
CA LEU A 40 -11.74 -4.64 7.21
C LEU A 40 -12.01 -4.10 8.62
N LYS A 41 -13.07 -3.28 8.80
CA LYS A 41 -13.47 -2.76 10.12
C LYS A 41 -14.00 -3.84 11.05
N SER A 42 -14.60 -4.89 10.49
CA SER A 42 -15.19 -6.01 11.22
C SER A 42 -14.40 -7.30 11.05
N TYR A 43 -13.20 -7.23 10.49
CA TYR A 43 -12.38 -8.40 10.21
C TYR A 43 -11.99 -9.08 11.53
N LYS A 44 -12.29 -10.37 11.63
CA LYS A 44 -11.86 -11.23 12.73
C LYS A 44 -10.88 -12.26 12.17
N PRO A 45 -9.60 -12.20 12.56
CA PRO A 45 -8.64 -13.20 12.09
C PRO A 45 -9.02 -14.58 12.63
N ALA A 46 -8.79 -15.61 11.83
CA ALA A 46 -8.79 -16.97 12.34
C ALA A 46 -7.72 -17.07 13.42
N VAL A 47 -8.14 -17.36 14.65
CA VAL A 47 -7.26 -17.56 15.80
C VAL A 47 -7.23 -19.03 16.18
N SER A 48 -6.12 -19.45 16.79
CA SER A 48 -5.93 -20.81 17.29
C SER A 48 -6.81 -21.12 18.51
N SER A 49 -7.42 -22.30 18.51
CA SER A 49 -8.01 -22.91 19.71
C SER A 49 -6.99 -23.84 20.36
N LYS A 50 -6.60 -23.55 21.60
CA LYS A 50 -5.58 -24.31 22.34
C LYS A 50 -6.20 -25.10 23.47
N VAL A 51 -5.78 -26.35 23.62
CA VAL A 51 -6.17 -27.23 24.73
C VAL A 51 -4.98 -27.37 25.68
N TYR A 52 -5.22 -27.11 26.96
CA TYR A 52 -4.23 -27.22 28.02
C TYR A 52 -4.59 -28.35 28.99
N SER A 53 -3.58 -28.97 29.60
CA SER A 53 -3.75 -29.96 30.68
C SER A 53 -4.19 -29.26 31.97
N GLY A 54 -4.60 -30.05 32.98
CA GLY A 54 -4.91 -29.51 34.32
C GLY A 54 -3.74 -28.78 34.98
N ASP A 55 -2.50 -29.12 34.58
CA ASP A 55 -1.26 -28.50 35.05
C ASP A 55 -0.85 -27.26 34.21
N GLY A 56 -1.65 -26.90 33.20
CA GLY A 56 -1.41 -25.73 32.35
C GLY A 56 -0.48 -25.96 31.15
N GLU A 57 -0.08 -27.20 30.87
CA GLU A 57 0.74 -27.53 29.71
C GLU A 57 -0.09 -27.55 28.42
N LEU A 58 0.46 -27.03 27.31
CA LEU A 58 -0.23 -27.06 26.02
C LEU A 58 -0.26 -28.50 25.48
N VAL A 59 -1.44 -29.10 25.45
CA VAL A 59 -1.67 -30.46 24.94
C VAL A 59 -1.80 -30.46 23.43
N ASN A 60 -2.59 -29.52 22.88
CA ASN A 60 -2.78 -29.43 21.44
C ASN A 60 -3.20 -28.03 20.98
N ASP A 61 -2.92 -27.72 19.72
CA ASP A 61 -3.26 -26.48 19.06
C ASP A 61 -4.08 -26.80 17.79
N PHE A 62 -5.35 -26.45 17.82
CA PHE A 62 -6.30 -26.59 16.72
C PHE A 62 -6.39 -25.25 15.97
N SER A 63 -5.49 -25.06 15.01
CA SER A 63 -5.51 -23.88 14.13
C SER A 63 -5.37 -24.25 12.66
N SER A 64 -6.23 -23.66 11.82
CA SER A 64 -6.01 -23.63 10.36
C SER A 64 -4.81 -22.75 10.00
N GLU A 65 -4.62 -21.67 10.76
CA GLU A 65 -3.50 -20.74 10.63
C GLU A 65 -2.95 -20.42 12.01
N LYS A 66 -1.62 -20.50 12.17
CA LYS A 66 -0.94 -20.19 13.44
C LYS A 66 -0.90 -18.69 13.68
N ARG A 67 -2.01 -18.11 14.13
CA ARG A 67 -2.15 -16.67 14.41
C ARG A 67 -2.55 -16.42 15.86
N ILE A 68 -1.93 -15.38 16.44
CA ILE A 68 -2.31 -14.80 17.72
C ILE A 68 -2.68 -13.35 17.46
N PHE A 69 -3.90 -12.96 17.83
CA PHE A 69 -4.31 -11.57 17.73
C PHE A 69 -3.61 -10.73 18.81
N VAL A 70 -2.87 -9.71 18.38
CA VAL A 70 -2.18 -8.77 19.26
C VAL A 70 -2.77 -7.37 19.04
N PRO A 71 -3.43 -6.78 20.05
CA PRO A 71 -3.92 -5.40 19.95
C PRO A 71 -2.75 -4.44 19.73
N TYR A 72 -2.94 -3.40 18.92
CA TYR A 72 -1.90 -2.40 18.60
C TYR A 72 -1.21 -1.83 19.86
N LYS A 73 -1.99 -1.56 20.92
CA LYS A 73 -1.48 -1.01 22.19
C LYS A 73 -0.55 -1.96 22.95
N ALA A 74 -0.60 -3.27 22.67
CA ALA A 74 0.27 -4.27 23.28
C ALA A 74 1.60 -4.43 22.53
N ILE A 75 1.73 -3.86 21.33
CA ILE A 75 2.95 -3.95 20.52
C ILE A 75 3.97 -2.93 21.05
N SER A 76 5.19 -3.39 21.33
CA SER A 76 6.28 -2.51 21.75
C SER A 76 6.55 -1.42 20.70
N LYS A 77 6.75 -0.18 21.16
CA LYS A 77 7.12 0.95 20.29
C LYS A 77 8.35 0.67 19.45
N LYS A 78 9.30 -0.12 19.97
CA LYS A 78 10.52 -0.50 19.23
C LYS A 78 10.17 -1.35 18.00
N VAL A 79 9.24 -2.29 18.14
CA VAL A 79 8.77 -3.14 17.02
C VAL A 79 8.04 -2.31 15.99
N ILE A 80 7.12 -1.43 16.43
CA ILE A 80 6.39 -0.51 15.55
C ILE A 80 7.37 0.34 14.75
N ASN A 81 8.31 1.02 15.42
CA ASN A 81 9.25 1.92 14.75
C ASN A 81 10.22 1.18 13.81
N SER A 82 10.69 -0.02 14.17
CA SER A 82 11.51 -0.84 13.27
C SER A 82 10.76 -1.23 12.01
N PHE A 83 9.50 -1.65 12.14
CA PHE A 83 8.68 -2.03 10.99
C PHE A 83 8.37 -0.84 10.09
N LEU A 84 7.96 0.30 10.67
CA LEU A 84 7.72 1.53 9.93
C LEU A 84 8.99 2.02 9.22
N SER A 85 10.16 1.93 9.87
CA SER A 85 11.42 2.35 9.23
C SER A 85 11.79 1.49 8.00
N ALA A 86 11.39 0.22 7.97
CA ALA A 86 11.70 -0.70 6.88
C ALA A 86 10.67 -0.65 5.75
N GLU A 87 9.37 -0.62 6.09
CA GLU A 87 8.28 -0.76 5.13
C GLU A 87 7.68 0.59 4.70
N ASP A 88 7.44 1.49 5.65
CA ASP A 88 6.68 2.71 5.39
C ASP A 88 6.96 3.80 6.44
N LYS A 89 8.05 4.53 6.22
CA LYS A 89 8.56 5.53 7.19
C LYS A 89 7.57 6.68 7.43
N ASN A 90 6.74 6.98 6.42
CA ASN A 90 5.81 8.10 6.44
C ASN A 90 4.37 7.64 6.70
N PHE A 91 4.16 6.41 7.16
CA PHE A 91 2.84 5.78 7.31
C PHE A 91 1.78 6.67 7.93
N PHE A 92 2.11 7.37 9.02
CA PHE A 92 1.18 8.24 9.74
C PHE A 92 0.93 9.61 9.10
N TYR A 93 1.65 9.95 8.04
CA TYR A 93 1.62 11.28 7.41
C TYR A 93 1.02 11.29 6.00
N HIS A 94 0.69 10.12 5.43
CA HIS A 94 0.07 10.03 4.13
C HIS A 94 -1.30 9.34 4.19
N PRO A 95 -2.23 9.67 3.27
CA PRO A 95 -3.58 9.09 3.23
C PRO A 95 -3.58 7.72 2.53
N GLY A 96 -2.76 6.79 2.99
CA GLY A 96 -2.63 5.44 2.43
C GLY A 96 -1.67 5.27 1.24
N VAL A 97 -1.33 6.31 0.46
CA VAL A 97 -0.28 6.25 -0.58
C VAL A 97 0.76 7.36 -0.36
N ASP A 98 2.04 7.00 -0.28
CA ASP A 98 3.14 7.98 -0.18
C ASP A 98 3.55 8.48 -1.58
N ALA A 99 2.90 9.55 -2.05
CA ALA A 99 3.24 10.17 -3.33
C ALA A 99 4.71 10.65 -3.38
N LYS A 100 5.26 11.15 -2.28
CA LYS A 100 6.67 11.58 -2.21
C LYS A 100 7.60 10.36 -2.30
N GLY A 101 7.26 9.28 -1.61
CA GLY A 101 7.98 8.01 -1.64
C GLY A 101 7.98 7.37 -3.04
N VAL A 102 6.84 7.37 -3.72
CA VAL A 102 6.71 6.88 -5.10
C VAL A 102 7.55 7.71 -6.06
N LEU A 103 7.46 9.05 -6.00
CA LEU A 103 8.28 9.92 -6.86
C LEU A 103 9.78 9.72 -6.63
N ARG A 104 10.22 9.65 -5.37
CA ARG A 104 11.60 9.36 -5.01
C ARG A 104 12.06 8.01 -5.59
N ALA A 105 11.26 6.97 -5.41
CA ALA A 105 11.60 5.64 -5.92
C ALA A 105 11.67 5.62 -7.45
N VAL A 106 10.78 6.32 -8.16
CA VAL A 106 10.83 6.44 -9.62
C VAL A 106 12.13 7.11 -10.07
N VAL A 107 12.50 8.24 -9.46
CA VAL A 107 13.74 8.96 -9.79
C VAL A 107 14.97 8.11 -9.49
N ASN A 108 15.02 7.49 -8.31
CA ASN A 108 16.13 6.62 -7.91
C ASN A 108 16.21 5.38 -8.81
N ASN A 109 15.08 4.81 -9.22
CA ASN A 109 15.04 3.65 -10.10
C ASN A 109 15.57 3.93 -11.49
N ILE A 110 15.36 5.12 -12.04
CA ILE A 110 15.99 5.52 -13.31
C ILE A 110 17.52 5.46 -13.19
N SER A 111 18.07 6.01 -12.10
CA SER A 111 19.51 5.94 -11.82
C SER A 111 19.99 4.51 -11.55
N ASN A 112 19.23 3.73 -10.77
CA ASN A 112 19.58 2.36 -10.42
C ASN A 112 19.58 1.43 -11.64
N ILE A 113 18.68 1.63 -12.61
CA ILE A 113 18.69 0.88 -13.87
C ILE A 113 19.98 1.14 -14.64
N ILE A 114 20.39 2.42 -14.78
CA ILE A 114 21.63 2.79 -15.45
C ILE A 114 22.84 2.18 -14.74
N ALA A 115 22.83 2.16 -13.41
CA ALA A 115 23.90 1.62 -12.58
C ALA A 115 23.82 0.10 -12.34
N SER A 116 22.87 -0.62 -12.95
CA SER A 116 22.60 -2.05 -12.71
C SER A 116 22.43 -2.41 -11.21
N ARG A 117 21.80 -1.52 -10.43
CA ARG A 117 21.51 -1.69 -9.00
C ARG A 117 20.08 -2.18 -8.76
N ARG A 118 19.82 -2.68 -7.55
CA ARG A 118 18.48 -3.11 -7.13
C ARG A 118 17.50 -1.94 -7.15
N LEU A 119 16.29 -2.20 -7.64
CA LEU A 119 15.20 -1.22 -7.62
C LEU A 119 14.68 -1.00 -6.19
N GLU A 120 14.30 0.25 -5.92
CA GLU A 120 13.60 0.66 -4.71
C GLU A 120 12.10 0.41 -4.85
N GLY A 121 11.51 -0.18 -3.81
CA GLY A 121 10.06 -0.30 -3.67
C GLY A 121 9.45 0.98 -3.09
N ALA A 122 8.17 1.21 -3.39
CA ALA A 122 7.41 2.36 -2.89
C ALA A 122 6.00 1.99 -2.40
N SER A 123 5.76 0.71 -2.09
CA SER A 123 4.44 0.27 -1.63
C SER A 123 4.26 0.60 -0.15
N THR A 124 3.14 1.24 0.20
CA THR A 124 2.79 1.57 1.60
C THR A 124 2.18 0.38 2.32
N ILE A 125 2.14 0.42 3.65
CA ILE A 125 1.49 -0.63 4.45
C ILE A 125 0.01 -0.77 4.08
N THR A 126 -0.71 0.34 3.85
CA THR A 126 -2.12 0.31 3.46
C THR A 126 -2.33 -0.36 2.10
N GLN A 127 -1.44 -0.13 1.12
CA GLN A 127 -1.48 -0.84 -0.16
C GLN A 127 -1.22 -2.34 0.02
N GLN A 128 -0.30 -2.72 0.91
CA GLN A 128 -0.03 -4.12 1.21
C GLN A 128 -1.25 -4.80 1.87
N VAL A 129 -1.95 -4.11 2.77
CA VAL A 129 -3.22 -4.59 3.35
C VAL A 129 -4.29 -4.74 2.27
N ALA A 130 -4.48 -3.73 1.41
CA ALA A 130 -5.44 -3.83 0.30
C ALA A 130 -5.11 -5.03 -0.62
N LYS A 131 -3.83 -5.24 -0.95
CA LYS A 131 -3.37 -6.39 -1.74
C LYS A 131 -3.74 -7.71 -1.08
N ASN A 132 -3.35 -7.89 0.19
CA ASN A 132 -3.44 -9.19 0.87
C ASN A 132 -4.86 -9.57 1.26
N PHE A 133 -5.75 -8.61 1.49
CA PHE A 133 -7.10 -8.86 1.97
C PHE A 133 -8.18 -8.70 0.89
N LEU A 134 -7.97 -7.84 -0.10
CA LEU A 134 -9.01 -7.44 -1.05
C LEU A 134 -8.74 -7.92 -2.48
N LEU A 135 -7.48 -8.19 -2.84
CA LEU A 135 -7.08 -8.44 -4.21
C LEU A 135 -6.41 -9.82 -4.37
N THR A 136 -6.17 -10.21 -5.61
CA THR A 136 -5.44 -11.43 -5.96
C THR A 136 -3.93 -11.21 -5.92
N ASN A 137 -3.14 -12.29 -5.90
CA ASN A 137 -1.67 -12.24 -5.88
C ASN A 137 -1.02 -12.09 -7.27
N GLU A 138 -1.80 -11.86 -8.33
CA GLU A 138 -1.29 -11.71 -9.71
C GLU A 138 -0.29 -10.54 -9.82
N VAL A 139 0.77 -10.59 -10.61
CA VAL A 139 1.67 -9.41 -10.74
C VAL A 139 1.25 -8.57 -11.95
N SER A 140 0.39 -7.56 -11.73
CA SER A 140 -0.14 -6.70 -12.81
C SER A 140 -0.18 -5.21 -12.42
N LEU A 141 0.01 -4.32 -13.39
CA LEU A 141 -0.15 -2.87 -13.19
C LEU A 141 -1.61 -2.53 -12.84
N ASN A 142 -2.56 -3.24 -13.43
CA ASN A 142 -3.99 -3.12 -13.13
C ASN A 142 -4.28 -3.36 -11.65
N ARG A 143 -3.73 -4.43 -11.06
CA ARG A 143 -3.84 -4.65 -9.61
C ARG A 143 -3.19 -3.52 -8.82
N LYS A 144 -2.01 -3.05 -9.23
CA LYS A 144 -1.32 -1.96 -8.50
C LYS A 144 -2.12 -0.66 -8.48
N ILE A 145 -2.84 -0.35 -9.55
CA ILE A 145 -3.78 0.78 -9.60
C ILE A 145 -4.94 0.54 -8.62
N LYS A 146 -5.54 -0.67 -8.60
CA LYS A 146 -6.60 -1.03 -7.64
C LYS A 146 -6.13 -0.90 -6.19
N GLU A 147 -4.91 -1.34 -5.88
CA GLU A 147 -4.31 -1.17 -4.54
C GLU A 147 -4.22 0.30 -4.13
N ALA A 148 -3.74 1.16 -5.04
CA ALA A 148 -3.62 2.58 -4.75
C ALA A 148 -4.99 3.20 -4.46
N ILE A 149 -6.01 2.90 -5.28
CA ILE A 149 -7.37 3.42 -5.09
C ILE A 149 -7.97 2.90 -3.77
N LEU A 150 -7.83 1.62 -3.46
CA LEU A 150 -8.30 1.04 -2.20
C LEU A 150 -7.57 1.62 -0.99
N ALA A 151 -6.25 1.84 -1.09
CA ALA A 151 -5.47 2.43 -0.01
C ALA A 151 -5.90 3.86 0.33
N PHE A 152 -6.38 4.64 -0.65
CA PHE A 152 -6.99 5.96 -0.40
C PHE A 152 -8.38 5.90 0.23
N ARG A 153 -9.10 4.77 0.09
CA ARG A 153 -10.47 4.60 0.61
C ARG A 153 -10.52 4.07 2.05
N ILE A 154 -9.49 3.31 2.44
CA ILE A 154 -9.33 2.73 3.80
C ILE A 154 -8.99 3.84 4.79
#